data_AF-A0A0K8PVE6-F1
#
_entry.id   AF-A0A0K8PVE6-F1
#
_cell.length_a   1.000
_cell.length_b   1.000
_cell.length_c   1.000
_cell.angle_alpha   90.00
_cell.angle_beta   90.00
_cell.angle_gamma   90.00
#
_symmetry.space_group_name_H-M   'P 1'
#
loop_
_entity.id
_entity.type
_entity.pdbx_description
1 polymer ?
#
loop_
_entity_poly.entity_id
_entity_poly.type
_entity_poly.pdbx_seq_one_letter_code
_entity_poly.pdbx_strand_id
1 'polypeptide(L)'
;MHADLSRSTFRPERHYSAVVAQQGRVQLDADLNEQTAIQLHQARALAADLIGPHGGPRYAAGFRIEYVGGKHEIDTLLIHGGRYYVDGILCDADRPAAGVPVTDEDGEEPAPEPPAHWTYWDQPDGFRDPEKPGDRLPSPAQSPFVVYLNVWERSVTAAEDPALREVALGAAMPDTAARVKVVWQVLPLSLAALEIEETEPSKDVVRAAFTRWAQRQSAPSARLAARSERPDHADEDPCLVKPDARYRGPENQLYRVEVHEGGEAKDATFKWSRENGSVVFPVDELDGTWVQLASLGHDDKLDLDVGDHVEFVDTAYASRLEPLPLLRVEELDLPGRRVRLSAEPAPGVGRLAHLNPYLRRWDHRGGPKRKGRTTALRGGAVPVTEGEWLPLEDGVEVYFAKGGTYRTGDHWIVPARTATGSVEWPVDAARRPLLQGPAGIARHFAPLALIKGEGSAVDLRLAFGPLASSMPPADEATLAAEEQAHREELAAEDPSHGRSQTTAEAESAVEGDN
;
A
#
# COMPACT_ATOMS: atom_id res chain seq x y z
N MET A 1 -2.09 -1.55 5.15
CA MET A 1 -2.87 -0.29 5.15
C MET A 1 -3.03 0.17 6.60
N HIS A 2 -2.55 1.34 6.96
CA HIS A 2 -2.85 1.97 8.24
C HIS A 2 -4.02 2.94 8.03
N ALA A 3 -5.20 2.52 8.47
CA ALA A 3 -6.45 3.28 8.38
C ALA A 3 -7.39 2.73 9.44
N ASP A 4 -8.29 3.57 9.94
CA ASP A 4 -9.33 3.13 10.86
C ASP A 4 -10.39 2.34 10.08
N LEU A 5 -10.48 1.05 10.38
CA LEU A 5 -11.25 0.08 9.61
C LEU A 5 -11.97 -0.88 10.56
N SER A 6 -13.17 -1.30 10.19
CA SER A 6 -13.89 -2.30 10.99
C SER A 6 -13.25 -3.69 10.88
N ARG A 7 -12.85 -4.07 9.65
CA ARG A 7 -12.18 -5.35 9.29
C ARG A 7 -11.77 -5.36 7.82
N SER A 8 -10.93 -6.33 7.45
CA SER A 8 -10.66 -6.71 6.06
C SER A 8 -11.22 -8.11 5.78
N THR A 9 -12.09 -8.23 4.77
CA THR A 9 -12.82 -9.47 4.46
C THR A 9 -12.42 -10.13 3.15
N PHE A 10 -11.74 -9.40 2.25
CA PHE A 10 -11.33 -9.93 0.96
C PHE A 10 -10.43 -11.16 1.09
N ARG A 11 -10.83 -12.24 0.42
CA ARG A 11 -10.15 -13.54 0.41
C ARG A 11 -10.16 -14.12 -1.00
N PRO A 12 -9.03 -14.08 -1.74
CA PRO A 12 -9.00 -14.52 -3.13
C PRO A 12 -9.38 -16.00 -3.29
N GLU A 13 -9.12 -16.84 -2.29
CA GLU A 13 -9.47 -18.27 -2.28
C GLU A 13 -10.97 -18.56 -2.16
N ARG A 14 -11.79 -17.55 -1.87
CA ARG A 14 -13.26 -17.68 -1.84
C ARG A 14 -13.92 -17.47 -3.20
N HIS A 15 -13.17 -16.96 -4.18
CA HIS A 15 -13.63 -16.76 -5.55
C HIS A 15 -14.89 -15.87 -5.69
N TYR A 16 -15.08 -14.90 -4.78
CA TYR A 16 -16.14 -13.90 -4.94
C TYR A 16 -15.80 -12.95 -6.08
N SER A 17 -16.81 -12.59 -6.88
CA SER A 17 -16.65 -11.70 -8.03
C SER A 17 -17.22 -10.29 -7.80
N ALA A 18 -18.06 -10.10 -6.78
CA ALA A 18 -18.65 -8.82 -6.42
C ALA A 18 -19.26 -8.86 -5.01
N VAL A 19 -19.51 -7.69 -4.43
CA VAL A 19 -20.31 -7.46 -3.23
C VAL A 19 -21.67 -6.93 -3.65
N VAL A 20 -22.74 -7.52 -3.13
CA VAL A 20 -24.12 -7.11 -3.46
C VAL A 20 -24.76 -6.45 -2.25
N ALA A 21 -24.97 -5.14 -2.34
CA ALA A 21 -25.70 -4.39 -1.33
C ALA A 21 -27.18 -4.85 -1.27
N GLN A 22 -27.69 -5.09 -0.06
CA GLN A 22 -29.06 -5.54 0.14
C GLN A 22 -29.95 -4.40 0.64
N GLN A 23 -31.17 -4.32 0.12
CA GLN A 23 -32.13 -3.27 0.48
C GLN A 23 -32.40 -3.26 1.99
N GLY A 24 -32.36 -2.06 2.59
CA GLY A 24 -32.69 -1.84 3.99
C GLY A 24 -31.63 -2.30 4.99
N ARG A 25 -30.43 -2.71 4.55
CA ARG A 25 -29.33 -3.10 5.44
C ARG A 25 -28.31 -1.97 5.63
N VAL A 26 -27.67 -1.95 6.80
CA VAL A 26 -26.56 -1.06 7.12
C VAL A 26 -25.36 -1.41 6.25
N GLN A 27 -24.70 -0.40 5.69
CA GLN A 27 -23.46 -0.57 4.92
C GLN A 27 -22.25 -0.44 5.86
N LEU A 28 -21.25 -1.28 5.64
CA LEU A 28 -19.97 -1.24 6.36
C LEU A 28 -18.85 -0.81 5.40
N ASP A 29 -17.83 -0.16 5.95
CA ASP A 29 -16.58 0.16 5.25
C ASP A 29 -15.96 -1.10 4.61
N ALA A 30 -16.00 -2.22 5.34
CA ALA A 30 -15.47 -3.50 4.89
C ALA A 30 -16.07 -3.98 3.56
N ASP A 31 -17.37 -3.74 3.33
CA ASP A 31 -18.06 -4.21 2.12
C ASP A 31 -17.60 -3.42 0.88
N LEU A 32 -17.43 -2.10 1.02
CA LEU A 32 -16.91 -1.23 -0.05
C LEU A 32 -15.43 -1.54 -0.34
N ASN A 33 -14.64 -1.72 0.72
CA ASN A 33 -13.22 -2.07 0.62
C ASN A 33 -13.03 -3.44 -0.04
N GLU A 34 -13.87 -4.44 0.30
CA GLU A 34 -13.83 -5.77 -0.33
C GLU A 34 -14.20 -5.70 -1.81
N GLN A 35 -15.23 -4.95 -2.20
CA GLN A 35 -15.59 -4.76 -3.60
C GLN A 35 -14.41 -4.19 -4.42
N THR A 36 -13.72 -3.20 -3.88
CA THR A 36 -12.55 -2.59 -4.52
C THR A 36 -11.40 -3.59 -4.65
N ALA A 37 -11.13 -4.34 -3.58
CA ALA A 37 -10.08 -5.37 -3.57
C ALA A 37 -10.35 -6.49 -4.60
N ILE A 38 -11.60 -6.93 -4.74
CA ILE A 38 -12.00 -7.93 -5.75
C ILE A 38 -11.72 -7.41 -7.17
N GLN A 39 -12.15 -6.19 -7.48
CA GLN A 39 -11.96 -5.60 -8.82
C GLN A 39 -10.48 -5.42 -9.14
N LEU A 40 -9.70 -4.95 -8.17
CA LEU A 40 -8.26 -4.75 -8.33
C LEU A 40 -7.53 -6.07 -8.54
N HIS A 41 -7.90 -7.12 -7.78
CA HIS A 41 -7.35 -8.46 -7.97
C HIS A 41 -7.63 -9.01 -9.37
N GLN A 42 -8.87 -8.89 -9.85
CA GLN A 42 -9.25 -9.33 -11.19
C GLN A 42 -8.52 -8.55 -12.30
N ALA A 43 -8.46 -7.22 -12.18
CA ALA A 43 -7.78 -6.37 -13.16
C ALA A 43 -6.28 -6.67 -13.26
N ARG A 44 -5.62 -6.88 -12.11
CA ARG A 44 -4.19 -7.21 -12.05
C ARG A 44 -3.91 -8.62 -12.54
N ALA A 45 -4.74 -9.60 -12.16
CA ALA A 45 -4.61 -10.97 -12.66
C ALA A 45 -4.72 -10.99 -14.19
N LEU A 46 -5.73 -10.32 -14.75
CA LEU A 46 -5.90 -10.19 -16.20
C LEU A 46 -4.66 -9.52 -16.85
N ALA A 47 -4.18 -8.41 -16.29
CA ALA A 47 -3.01 -7.72 -16.83
C ALA A 47 -1.75 -8.62 -16.79
N ALA A 48 -1.53 -9.34 -15.68
CA ALA A 48 -0.41 -10.27 -15.52
C ALA A 48 -0.51 -11.46 -16.48
N ASP A 49 -1.71 -12.01 -16.72
CA ASP A 49 -1.92 -13.12 -17.64
C ASP A 49 -1.65 -12.73 -19.11
N LEU A 50 -1.97 -11.47 -19.48
CA LEU A 50 -1.77 -10.97 -20.85
C LEU A 50 -0.35 -10.47 -21.11
N ILE A 51 0.27 -9.81 -20.14
CA ILE A 51 1.60 -9.16 -20.28
C ILE A 51 2.73 -10.11 -19.87
N GLY A 52 2.44 -11.03 -18.95
CA GLY A 52 3.42 -11.79 -18.18
C GLY A 52 3.84 -11.06 -16.89
N PRO A 53 4.89 -11.55 -16.21
CA PRO A 53 5.33 -11.02 -14.92
C PRO A 53 5.70 -9.53 -14.95
N HIS A 54 6.19 -9.03 -16.09
CA HIS A 54 6.44 -7.61 -16.29
C HIS A 54 6.60 -7.24 -17.76
N GLY A 55 6.23 -6.01 -18.13
CA GLY A 55 6.43 -5.49 -19.48
C GLY A 55 5.82 -4.11 -19.72
N GLY A 56 6.32 -3.40 -20.73
CA GLY A 56 5.82 -2.08 -21.14
C GLY A 56 5.17 -2.08 -22.52
N PRO A 57 4.27 -1.13 -22.82
CA PRO A 57 3.75 -0.98 -24.19
C PRO A 57 4.88 -0.65 -25.17
N ARG A 58 4.96 -1.32 -26.33
CA ARG A 58 6.08 -1.19 -27.30
C ARG A 58 6.53 0.24 -27.62
N TYR A 59 5.59 1.19 -27.71
CA TYR A 59 5.86 2.58 -28.07
C TYR A 59 5.81 3.56 -26.90
N ALA A 60 5.62 3.07 -25.68
CA ALA A 60 5.55 3.86 -24.46
C ALA A 60 6.14 3.10 -23.27
N ALA A 61 7.14 2.24 -23.51
CA ALA A 61 7.76 1.42 -22.48
C ALA A 61 8.65 2.30 -21.60
N GLY A 62 8.20 2.54 -20.37
CA GLY A 62 8.89 3.37 -19.39
C GLY A 62 10.14 2.74 -18.82
N PHE A 63 10.81 3.49 -17.94
CA PHE A 63 11.96 3.03 -17.16
C PHE A 63 13.17 2.60 -18.00
N ARG A 64 13.39 3.23 -19.17
CA ARG A 64 14.70 3.08 -19.84
C ARG A 64 15.74 3.65 -18.90
N ILE A 65 16.82 2.91 -18.68
CA ILE A 65 17.90 3.30 -17.76
C ILE A 65 19.11 3.73 -18.56
N GLU A 66 19.66 4.88 -18.19
CA GLU A 66 20.96 5.37 -18.62
C GLU A 66 21.84 5.59 -17.39
N TYR A 67 23.04 5.03 -17.37
CA TYR A 67 23.99 5.26 -16.30
C TYR A 67 24.90 6.44 -16.66
N VAL A 68 25.01 7.41 -15.75
CA VAL A 68 25.88 8.58 -15.89
C VAL A 68 26.87 8.56 -14.74
N GLY A 69 28.15 8.34 -15.06
CA GLY A 69 29.24 8.28 -14.08
C GLY A 69 30.13 9.51 -14.18
N GLY A 70 30.43 10.15 -13.06
CA GLY A 70 31.22 11.37 -13.02
C GLY A 70 32.60 11.17 -12.41
N LYS A 71 33.65 11.82 -12.95
CA LYS A 71 34.95 11.93 -12.26
C LYS A 71 34.88 12.83 -11.01
N HIS A 72 33.90 13.74 -10.95
CA HIS A 72 33.73 14.75 -9.90
C HIS A 72 32.28 14.88 -9.39
N GLU A 73 31.36 14.07 -9.92
CA GLU A 73 29.95 14.06 -9.54
C GLU A 73 29.58 12.67 -9.04
N ILE A 74 28.56 12.60 -8.19
CA ILE A 74 28.07 11.33 -7.66
C ILE A 74 27.34 10.59 -8.79
N ASP A 75 27.69 9.32 -8.99
CA ASP A 75 27.06 8.47 -10.01
C ASP A 75 25.52 8.52 -9.90
N THR A 76 24.85 8.53 -11.06
CA THR A 76 23.38 8.58 -11.13
C THR A 76 22.84 7.68 -12.25
N LEU A 77 21.53 7.44 -12.21
CA LEU A 77 20.77 6.83 -13.29
C LEU A 77 19.77 7.84 -13.82
N LEU A 78 19.65 7.98 -15.13
CA LEU A 78 18.51 8.63 -15.75
C LEU A 78 17.43 7.58 -16.00
N ILE A 79 16.22 7.85 -15.50
CA ILE A 79 15.05 6.98 -15.56
C ILE A 79 14.02 7.67 -16.45
N HIS A 80 13.89 7.17 -17.68
CA HIS A 80 13.00 7.80 -18.67
C HIS A 80 11.53 7.46 -18.44
N GLY A 81 10.67 8.42 -18.80
CA GLY A 81 9.21 8.30 -18.75
C GLY A 81 8.63 7.18 -19.61
N GLY A 82 7.34 6.93 -19.42
CA GLY A 82 6.54 5.88 -20.01
C GLY A 82 5.95 4.93 -18.96
N ARG A 83 5.21 3.93 -19.43
CA ARG A 83 4.48 2.97 -18.60
C ARG A 83 5.15 1.61 -18.58
N TYR A 84 5.08 0.95 -17.44
CA TYR A 84 5.57 -0.42 -17.26
C TYR A 84 4.69 -1.15 -16.26
N TYR A 85 4.40 -2.42 -16.52
CA TYR A 85 3.58 -3.25 -15.64
C TYR A 85 4.48 -4.26 -14.92
N VAL A 86 4.22 -4.51 -13.65
CA VAL A 86 4.86 -5.56 -12.83
C VAL A 86 3.78 -6.31 -12.08
N ASP A 87 3.64 -7.62 -12.34
CA ASP A 87 2.56 -8.48 -11.83
C ASP A 87 1.16 -7.85 -11.98
N GLY A 88 0.94 -7.19 -13.12
CA GLY A 88 -0.32 -6.49 -13.43
C GLY A 88 -0.50 -5.11 -12.79
N ILE A 89 0.44 -4.66 -11.95
CA ILE A 89 0.44 -3.31 -11.36
C ILE A 89 1.03 -2.32 -12.38
N LEU A 90 0.28 -1.27 -12.72
CA LEU A 90 0.77 -0.18 -13.56
C LEU A 90 1.74 0.71 -12.77
N CYS A 91 2.95 0.88 -13.31
CA CYS A 91 3.91 1.88 -12.88
C CYS A 91 4.06 2.93 -13.99
N ASP A 92 3.84 4.19 -13.64
CA ASP A 92 4.01 5.34 -14.52
C ASP A 92 5.28 6.10 -14.13
N ALA A 93 6.22 6.20 -15.07
CA ALA A 93 7.47 6.92 -14.91
C ALA A 93 7.43 8.34 -15.49
N ASP A 94 6.31 8.76 -16.12
CA ASP A 94 6.21 10.10 -16.69
C ASP A 94 6.33 11.15 -15.59
N ARG A 95 7.27 12.09 -15.79
CA ARG A 95 7.44 13.23 -14.90
C ARG A 95 6.29 14.21 -15.16
N PRO A 96 5.48 14.58 -14.16
CA PRO A 96 4.42 15.56 -14.36
C PRO A 96 4.99 16.86 -14.92
N ALA A 97 4.38 17.37 -16.00
CA ALA A 97 4.72 18.68 -16.52
C ALA A 97 4.37 19.75 -15.47
N ALA A 98 5.22 20.76 -15.34
CA ALA A 98 4.88 21.92 -14.52
C ALA A 98 3.63 22.59 -15.10
N GLY A 99 2.70 22.99 -14.23
CA GLY A 99 1.58 23.83 -14.65
C GLY A 99 2.09 25.17 -15.17
N VAL A 100 1.37 25.78 -16.11
CA VAL A 100 1.68 27.13 -16.60
C VAL A 100 1.03 28.14 -15.64
N PRO A 101 1.82 28.91 -14.86
CA PRO A 101 1.24 29.92 -13.98
C PRO A 101 0.62 31.06 -14.80
N VAL A 102 -0.38 31.73 -14.23
CA VAL A 102 -0.86 33.02 -14.76
C VAL A 102 0.23 34.05 -14.48
N THR A 103 0.75 34.69 -15.52
CA THR A 103 1.78 35.73 -15.39
C THR A 103 1.11 37.07 -15.06
N ASP A 104 1.40 37.63 -13.90
CA ASP A 104 1.10 39.04 -13.61
C ASP A 104 2.15 39.95 -14.28
N GLU A 105 1.83 41.23 -14.52
CA GLU A 105 2.66 42.19 -15.28
C GLU A 105 4.06 42.42 -14.67
N ASP A 106 4.29 42.03 -13.41
CA ASP A 106 5.56 42.12 -12.68
C ASP A 106 6.22 40.74 -12.41
N GLY A 107 5.80 39.68 -13.11
CA GLY A 107 6.19 38.29 -12.82
C GLY A 107 7.66 37.96 -13.10
N GLU A 108 8.28 37.20 -12.19
CA GLU A 108 9.60 36.58 -12.37
C GLU A 108 9.61 35.65 -13.60
N GLU A 109 10.76 35.56 -14.28
CA GLU A 109 10.94 34.61 -15.38
C GLU A 109 10.63 33.17 -14.89
N PRO A 110 9.88 32.38 -15.68
CA PRO A 110 9.53 31.03 -15.27
C PRO A 110 10.79 30.19 -15.05
N ALA A 111 10.80 29.41 -13.97
CA ALA A 111 11.87 28.46 -13.70
C ALA A 111 12.09 27.53 -14.92
N PRO A 112 13.33 27.12 -15.20
CA PRO A 112 13.62 26.22 -16.31
C PRO A 112 12.80 24.94 -16.19
N GLU A 113 12.26 24.46 -17.32
CA GLU A 113 11.47 23.23 -17.35
C GLU A 113 12.32 22.06 -16.82
N PRO A 114 11.79 21.28 -15.86
CA PRO A 114 12.51 20.12 -15.37
C PRO A 114 12.71 19.11 -16.50
N PRO A 115 13.80 18.33 -16.47
CA PRO A 115 14.04 17.31 -17.48
C PRO A 115 12.90 16.29 -17.49
N ALA A 116 12.55 15.76 -18.68
CA ALA A 116 11.50 14.75 -18.84
C ALA A 116 11.83 13.37 -18.21
N HIS A 117 12.98 13.24 -17.56
CA HIS A 117 13.39 12.02 -16.86
C HIS A 117 13.54 12.28 -15.36
N TRP A 118 13.41 11.21 -14.58
CA TRP A 118 13.87 11.19 -13.21
C TRP A 118 15.34 10.81 -13.15
N THR A 119 15.99 11.16 -12.06
CA THR A 119 17.31 10.69 -11.68
C THR A 119 17.18 9.64 -10.57
N TYR A 120 18.25 8.87 -10.32
CA TYR A 120 18.30 7.96 -9.18
C TYR A 120 18.04 8.66 -7.83
N TRP A 121 18.39 9.95 -7.74
CA TRP A 121 18.31 10.75 -6.52
C TRP A 121 16.95 11.41 -6.31
N ASP A 122 16.30 11.89 -7.38
CA ASP A 122 15.02 12.62 -7.32
C ASP A 122 13.80 11.80 -7.79
N GLN A 123 13.97 10.49 -8.05
CA GLN A 123 12.84 9.60 -8.33
C GLN A 123 11.79 9.65 -7.20
N PRO A 124 10.49 9.63 -7.54
CA PRO A 124 9.41 9.68 -6.55
C PRO A 124 9.51 8.51 -5.58
N ASP A 125 9.22 8.80 -4.31
CA ASP A 125 9.24 7.84 -3.21
C ASP A 125 10.58 7.09 -3.01
N GLY A 126 11.68 7.51 -3.68
CA GLY A 126 13.02 6.94 -3.53
C GLY A 126 13.76 7.43 -2.29
N PHE A 127 13.69 8.75 -2.03
CA PHE A 127 14.29 9.45 -0.88
C PHE A 127 15.71 8.97 -0.51
N ARG A 128 16.57 8.84 -1.52
CA ARG A 128 17.96 8.37 -1.37
C ARG A 128 18.84 9.52 -0.91
N ASP A 129 19.77 9.22 0.00
CA ASP A 129 20.68 10.20 0.58
C ASP A 129 22.09 10.00 0.00
N PRO A 130 22.61 10.96 -0.80
CA PRO A 130 23.96 10.89 -1.36
C PRO A 130 25.07 10.83 -0.30
N GLU A 131 24.81 11.31 0.92
CA GLU A 131 25.76 11.27 2.03
C GLU A 131 25.79 9.88 2.70
N LYS A 132 24.73 9.08 2.56
CA LYS A 132 24.65 7.71 3.09
C LYS A 132 25.33 6.72 2.13
N PRO A 133 26.45 6.08 2.50
CA PRO A 133 27.17 5.19 1.59
C PRO A 133 26.33 4.02 1.05
N GLY A 134 25.38 3.52 1.84
CA GLY A 134 24.49 2.42 1.44
C GLY A 134 23.46 2.79 0.37
N ASP A 135 23.23 4.08 0.12
CA ASP A 135 22.33 4.53 -0.96
C ASP A 135 23.07 4.77 -2.28
N ARG A 136 24.41 4.83 -2.27
CA ARG A 136 25.19 5.12 -3.47
C ARG A 136 25.15 3.96 -4.46
N LEU A 137 25.14 4.30 -5.75
CA LEU A 137 25.24 3.31 -6.81
C LEU A 137 26.61 2.60 -6.74
N PRO A 138 26.66 1.28 -7.01
CA PRO A 138 27.93 0.60 -7.21
C PRO A 138 28.66 1.18 -8.42
N SER A 139 29.98 1.31 -8.35
CA SER A 139 30.77 1.68 -9.52
C SER A 139 30.85 0.50 -10.49
N PRO A 140 30.38 0.64 -11.75
CA PRO A 140 30.43 -0.44 -12.72
C PRO A 140 31.86 -0.79 -13.14
N ALA A 141 32.82 0.12 -12.92
CA ALA A 141 34.24 -0.14 -13.10
C ALA A 141 34.79 -1.16 -12.08
N GLN A 142 34.15 -1.30 -10.91
CA GLN A 142 34.50 -2.30 -9.90
C GLN A 142 33.74 -3.61 -10.13
N SER A 143 32.43 -3.53 -10.33
CA SER A 143 31.58 -4.69 -10.63
C SER A 143 30.33 -4.25 -11.39
N PRO A 144 29.95 -4.95 -12.47
CA PRO A 144 28.63 -4.79 -13.08
C PRO A 144 27.51 -5.05 -12.07
N PHE A 145 26.36 -4.43 -12.29
CA PHE A 145 25.18 -4.59 -11.45
C PHE A 145 23.89 -4.48 -12.28
N VAL A 146 22.82 -5.10 -11.78
CA VAL A 146 21.49 -5.01 -12.36
C VAL A 146 20.75 -3.84 -11.72
N VAL A 147 20.10 -3.03 -12.54
CA VAL A 147 19.10 -2.06 -12.11
C VAL A 147 17.74 -2.70 -12.24
N TYR A 148 16.94 -2.64 -11.18
CA TYR A 148 15.63 -3.25 -11.14
C TYR A 148 14.59 -2.30 -10.55
N LEU A 149 13.33 -2.55 -10.89
CA LEU A 149 12.16 -1.89 -10.34
C LEU A 149 11.66 -2.68 -9.13
N ASN A 150 11.51 -2.02 -7.99
CA ASN A 150 10.86 -2.51 -6.78
C ASN A 150 9.50 -1.80 -6.62
N VAL A 151 8.41 -2.55 -6.64
CA VAL A 151 7.05 -2.02 -6.67
C VAL A 151 6.26 -2.59 -5.49
N TRP A 152 5.54 -1.73 -4.78
CA TRP A 152 4.61 -2.15 -3.74
C TRP A 152 3.51 -1.10 -3.57
N GLU A 153 2.57 -1.40 -2.69
CA GLU A 153 1.50 -0.48 -2.34
C GLU A 153 1.59 -0.06 -0.88
N ARG A 154 1.34 1.22 -0.62
CA ARG A 154 1.24 1.76 0.75
C ARG A 154 -0.02 2.58 0.92
N SER A 155 -0.49 2.67 2.16
CA SER A 155 -1.55 3.61 2.52
C SER A 155 -0.99 5.03 2.64
N VAL A 156 -1.78 6.01 2.23
CA VAL A 156 -1.55 7.45 2.41
C VAL A 156 -2.78 8.00 3.13
N THR A 157 -2.58 8.72 4.22
CA THR A 157 -3.65 9.38 4.99
C THR A 157 -3.51 10.89 4.87
N ALA A 158 -4.48 11.64 5.41
CA ALA A 158 -4.41 13.10 5.44
C ALA A 158 -3.20 13.64 6.24
N ALA A 159 -2.59 12.83 7.12
CA ALA A 159 -1.37 13.21 7.82
C ALA A 159 -0.15 13.28 6.87
N GLU A 160 -0.13 12.48 5.81
CA GLU A 160 0.93 12.48 4.80
C GLU A 160 0.62 13.35 3.59
N ASP A 161 -0.66 13.45 3.23
CA ASP A 161 -1.14 14.29 2.14
C ASP A 161 -2.35 15.10 2.63
N PRO A 162 -2.12 16.32 3.16
CA PRO A 162 -3.19 17.17 3.69
C PRO A 162 -4.28 17.51 2.68
N ALA A 163 -4.01 17.43 1.37
CA ALA A 163 -4.99 17.69 0.33
C ALA A 163 -6.10 16.62 0.25
N LEU A 164 -5.89 15.45 0.87
CA LEU A 164 -6.92 14.41 0.97
C LEU A 164 -8.07 14.80 1.92
N ARG A 165 -7.88 15.78 2.79
CA ARG A 165 -8.90 16.22 3.74
C ARG A 165 -9.93 17.13 3.08
N GLU A 166 -11.22 16.85 3.29
CA GLU A 166 -12.29 17.79 2.93
C GLU A 166 -12.30 18.96 3.92
N VAL A 167 -11.82 20.11 3.46
CA VAL A 167 -11.70 21.33 4.27
C VAL A 167 -13.07 21.83 4.75
N ALA A 168 -14.14 21.59 3.99
CA ALA A 168 -15.50 22.01 4.35
C ALA A 168 -16.06 21.28 5.58
N LEU A 169 -15.52 20.11 5.96
CA LEU A 169 -15.92 19.40 7.19
C LEU A 169 -15.29 20.02 8.46
N GLY A 170 -14.44 21.04 8.30
CA GLY A 170 -13.80 21.73 9.41
C GLY A 170 -12.55 21.00 9.91
N ALA A 171 -11.75 21.72 10.70
CA ALA A 171 -10.45 21.21 11.13
C ALA A 171 -10.51 20.13 12.22
N ALA A 172 -11.66 19.97 12.85
CA ALA A 172 -11.88 19.04 13.95
C ALA A 172 -12.41 17.66 13.53
N MET A 173 -12.77 17.49 12.25
CA MET A 173 -13.26 16.20 11.77
C MET A 173 -12.09 15.30 11.37
N PRO A 174 -12.12 13.99 11.71
CA PRO A 174 -11.14 13.03 11.23
C PRO A 174 -11.18 12.91 9.70
N ASP A 175 -10.13 12.32 9.12
CA ASP A 175 -10.13 12.02 7.70
C ASP A 175 -11.23 11.02 7.35
N THR A 176 -11.85 11.21 6.18
CA THR A 176 -12.99 10.38 5.75
C THR A 176 -12.56 9.14 4.99
N ALA A 177 -11.36 9.15 4.40
CA ALA A 177 -10.81 8.05 3.64
C ALA A 177 -9.30 8.18 3.45
N ALA A 178 -8.60 7.05 3.51
CA ALA A 178 -7.22 6.93 3.07
C ALA A 178 -7.12 6.69 1.54
N ARG A 179 -5.90 6.72 1.00
CA ARG A 179 -5.59 6.27 -0.37
C ARG A 179 -4.61 5.10 -0.32
N VAL A 180 -4.64 4.26 -1.34
CA VAL A 180 -3.57 3.30 -1.61
C VAL A 180 -2.76 3.85 -2.78
N LYS A 181 -1.46 4.06 -2.55
CA LYS A 181 -0.52 4.57 -3.53
C LYS A 181 0.36 3.41 -4.00
N VAL A 182 0.45 3.24 -5.32
CA VAL A 182 1.48 2.41 -5.94
C VAL A 182 2.80 3.17 -5.82
N VAL A 183 3.77 2.55 -5.18
CA VAL A 183 5.12 3.06 -5.04
C VAL A 183 6.04 2.23 -5.91
N TRP A 184 6.96 2.90 -6.60
CA TRP A 184 8.01 2.25 -7.35
C TRP A 184 9.36 2.89 -7.00
N GLN A 185 10.40 2.08 -6.98
CA GLN A 185 11.78 2.52 -6.81
C GLN A 185 12.69 1.79 -7.78
N VAL A 186 13.62 2.51 -8.40
CA VAL A 186 14.69 1.98 -9.23
C VAL A 186 15.93 1.83 -8.37
N LEU A 187 16.37 0.59 -8.16
CA LEU A 187 17.44 0.24 -7.21
C LEU A 187 18.54 -0.60 -7.89
N PRO A 188 19.80 -0.50 -7.42
CA PRO A 188 20.87 -1.37 -7.86
C PRO A 188 20.82 -2.74 -7.15
N LEU A 189 21.25 -3.78 -7.84
CA LEU A 189 21.40 -5.15 -7.35
C LEU A 189 22.69 -5.76 -7.88
N SER A 190 23.57 -6.19 -6.98
CA SER A 190 24.84 -6.79 -7.38
C SER A 190 24.65 -8.15 -8.06
N LEU A 191 25.57 -8.51 -8.97
CA LEU A 191 25.58 -9.85 -9.57
C LEU A 191 25.78 -10.97 -8.53
N ALA A 192 26.54 -10.68 -7.47
CA ALA A 192 26.71 -11.60 -6.35
C ALA A 192 25.38 -11.91 -5.63
N ALA A 193 24.49 -10.92 -5.45
CA ALA A 193 23.17 -11.15 -4.88
C ALA A 193 22.24 -11.98 -5.78
N LEU A 194 22.55 -12.03 -7.08
CA LEU A 194 21.90 -12.89 -8.07
C LEU A 194 22.59 -14.27 -8.22
N GLU A 195 23.64 -14.54 -7.43
CA GLU A 195 24.45 -15.76 -7.53
C GLU A 195 25.05 -15.94 -8.95
N ILE A 196 25.44 -14.84 -9.60
CA ILE A 196 26.11 -14.83 -10.90
C ILE A 196 27.60 -14.55 -10.69
N GLU A 197 28.44 -15.50 -11.07
CA GLU A 197 29.91 -15.39 -11.00
C GLU A 197 30.53 -14.89 -12.32
N GLU A 198 29.79 -14.98 -13.43
CA GLU A 198 30.23 -14.52 -14.74
C GLU A 198 30.42 -13.00 -14.76
N THR A 199 31.53 -12.54 -15.34
CA THR A 199 31.81 -11.10 -15.53
C THR A 199 30.97 -10.48 -16.65
N GLU A 200 30.60 -11.27 -17.66
CA GLU A 200 29.78 -10.81 -18.79
C GLU A 200 28.59 -11.75 -19.06
N PRO A 201 27.61 -11.82 -18.15
CA PRO A 201 26.47 -12.70 -18.33
C PRO A 201 25.60 -12.26 -19.52
N SER A 202 25.00 -13.23 -20.20
CA SER A 202 24.00 -12.97 -21.23
C SER A 202 22.69 -12.43 -20.63
N LYS A 203 21.83 -11.80 -21.45
CA LYS A 203 20.52 -11.30 -21.01
C LYS A 203 19.67 -12.40 -20.37
N ASP A 204 19.71 -13.61 -20.93
CA ASP A 204 18.87 -14.72 -20.48
C ASP A 204 19.36 -15.30 -19.15
N VAL A 205 20.68 -15.35 -18.93
CA VAL A 205 21.28 -15.71 -17.64
C VAL A 205 20.84 -14.73 -16.56
N VAL A 206 20.96 -13.42 -16.82
CA VAL A 206 20.56 -12.38 -15.86
C VAL A 206 19.06 -12.44 -15.57
N ARG A 207 18.21 -12.56 -16.60
CA ARG A 207 16.76 -12.67 -16.43
C ARG A 207 16.38 -13.89 -15.60
N ALA A 208 16.92 -15.07 -15.92
CA ALA A 208 16.61 -16.29 -15.19
C ALA A 208 17.06 -16.23 -13.71
N ALA A 209 18.25 -15.67 -13.44
CA ALA A 209 18.73 -15.46 -12.07
C ALA A 209 17.87 -14.45 -11.31
N PHE A 210 17.51 -13.34 -11.96
CA PHE A 210 16.63 -12.33 -11.40
C PHE A 210 15.25 -12.90 -11.05
N THR A 211 14.65 -13.71 -11.93
CA THR A 211 13.35 -14.35 -11.66
C THR A 211 13.42 -15.23 -10.41
N ARG A 212 14.48 -16.03 -10.23
CA ARG A 212 14.66 -16.85 -9.02
C ARG A 212 14.83 -15.99 -7.77
N TRP A 213 15.63 -14.93 -7.87
CA TRP A 213 15.81 -13.98 -6.77
C TRP A 213 14.48 -13.32 -6.39
N ALA A 214 13.75 -12.76 -7.36
CA ALA A 214 12.47 -12.09 -7.17
C ALA A 214 11.43 -13.01 -6.52
N GLN A 215 11.31 -14.26 -6.97
CA GLN A 215 10.41 -15.25 -6.37
C GLN A 215 10.72 -15.51 -4.88
N ARG A 216 12.00 -15.58 -4.51
CA ARG A 216 12.41 -15.70 -3.09
C ARG A 216 12.10 -14.45 -2.27
N GLN A 217 12.23 -13.27 -2.87
CA GLN A 217 11.92 -12.00 -2.19
C GLN A 217 10.40 -11.77 -2.03
N SER A 218 9.59 -12.17 -3.01
CA SER A 218 8.13 -11.96 -2.96
C SER A 218 7.41 -12.99 -2.09
N ALA A 219 7.96 -14.18 -1.87
CA ALA A 219 7.34 -15.18 -0.99
C ALA A 219 7.48 -14.78 0.49
N PRO A 220 6.39 -14.54 1.23
CA PRO A 220 6.49 -14.35 2.68
C PRO A 220 6.77 -15.71 3.34
N SER A 221 7.79 -15.78 4.20
CA SER A 221 8.09 -16.98 5.00
C SER A 221 7.50 -16.88 6.41
N ALA A 222 7.34 -15.67 6.96
CA ALA A 222 6.66 -15.47 8.23
C ALA A 222 5.22 -15.98 8.21
N ARG A 223 4.81 -16.60 9.32
CA ARG A 223 3.44 -17.06 9.56
C ARG A 223 3.05 -16.75 10.99
N LEU A 224 1.83 -16.28 11.18
CA LEU A 224 1.25 -15.99 12.49
C LEU A 224 -0.07 -16.72 12.65
N ALA A 225 -0.44 -17.09 13.86
CA ALA A 225 -1.81 -17.42 14.23
C ALA A 225 -2.25 -16.51 15.37
N ALA A 226 -3.54 -16.14 15.41
CA ALA A 226 -4.11 -15.36 16.49
C ALA A 226 -5.26 -16.13 17.15
N ARG A 227 -5.46 -15.91 18.44
CA ARG A 227 -6.59 -16.43 19.20
C ARG A 227 -7.00 -15.46 20.30
N SER A 228 -8.13 -15.77 20.91
CA SER A 228 -8.54 -15.23 22.19
C SER A 228 -8.55 -16.37 23.22
N GLU A 229 -7.95 -16.18 24.39
CA GLU A 229 -7.96 -17.12 25.51
C GLU A 229 -8.42 -16.40 26.78
N ARG A 230 -9.22 -17.07 27.62
CA ARG A 230 -9.68 -16.47 28.89
C ARG A 230 -8.46 -16.22 29.79
N PRO A 231 -8.21 -14.99 30.27
CA PRO A 231 -7.08 -14.71 31.16
C PRO A 231 -7.19 -15.46 32.50
N ASP A 232 -6.06 -15.85 33.09
CA ASP A 232 -6.01 -16.58 34.37
C ASP A 232 -6.67 -15.82 35.55
N HIS A 233 -6.76 -14.48 35.47
CA HIS A 233 -7.35 -13.58 36.48
C HIS A 233 -8.78 -13.12 36.14
N ALA A 234 -9.48 -13.83 35.24
CA ALA A 234 -10.80 -13.44 34.76
C ALA A 234 -11.90 -13.33 35.85
N ASP A 235 -11.66 -13.89 37.04
CA ASP A 235 -12.61 -13.86 38.16
C ASP A 235 -12.47 -12.60 39.04
N GLU A 236 -11.42 -11.80 38.83
CA GLU A 236 -11.13 -10.59 39.61
C GLU A 236 -11.86 -9.34 39.07
N ASP A 237 -12.30 -9.35 37.80
CA ASP A 237 -13.09 -8.30 37.14
C ASP A 237 -14.32 -8.87 36.40
N PRO A 238 -15.42 -9.19 37.09
CA PRO A 238 -16.59 -9.86 36.50
C PRO A 238 -17.58 -8.93 35.77
N CYS A 239 -17.39 -7.61 35.79
CA CYS A 239 -18.51 -6.66 35.58
C CYS A 239 -18.67 -6.08 34.16
N LEU A 240 -17.82 -6.40 33.18
CA LEU A 240 -17.87 -5.75 31.86
C LEU A 240 -18.19 -6.67 30.67
N VAL A 241 -17.98 -7.99 30.79
CA VAL A 241 -18.15 -8.93 29.66
C VAL A 241 -18.73 -10.26 30.15
N LYS A 242 -19.45 -11.00 29.29
CA LYS A 242 -20.01 -12.33 29.61
C LYS A 242 -18.94 -13.25 30.24
N PRO A 243 -19.28 -14.09 31.25
CA PRO A 243 -18.31 -14.92 31.97
C PRO A 243 -17.47 -15.86 31.08
N ASP A 244 -18.04 -16.34 29.98
CA ASP A 244 -17.39 -17.27 29.04
C ASP A 244 -16.62 -16.56 27.90
N ALA A 245 -16.62 -15.23 27.86
CA ALA A 245 -15.93 -14.46 26.84
C ALA A 245 -14.40 -14.62 26.98
N ARG A 246 -13.75 -14.94 25.85
CA ARG A 246 -12.29 -15.11 25.77
C ARG A 246 -11.60 -13.78 25.46
N TYR A 247 -12.21 -12.96 24.61
CA TYR A 247 -11.88 -11.55 24.47
C TYR A 247 -12.69 -10.72 25.47
N ARG A 248 -12.02 -9.84 26.21
CA ARG A 248 -12.61 -9.06 27.30
C ARG A 248 -12.58 -7.54 27.11
N GLY A 249 -12.15 -7.07 25.93
CA GLY A 249 -12.17 -5.64 25.64
C GLY A 249 -13.61 -5.09 25.58
N PRO A 250 -13.83 -3.86 26.06
CA PRO A 250 -15.16 -3.24 26.09
C PRO A 250 -15.69 -2.88 24.70
N GLU A 251 -14.83 -2.88 23.68
CA GLU A 251 -15.12 -2.39 22.34
C GLU A 251 -14.68 -3.37 21.26
N ASN A 252 -15.21 -3.21 20.05
CA ASN A 252 -14.70 -3.91 18.89
C ASN A 252 -13.37 -3.27 18.48
N GLN A 253 -12.36 -4.10 18.22
CA GLN A 253 -11.02 -3.64 17.85
C GLN A 253 -10.56 -4.28 16.55
N LEU A 254 -9.58 -3.64 15.89
CA LEU A 254 -8.90 -4.17 14.72
C LEU A 254 -7.40 -4.23 14.99
N TYR A 255 -6.98 -5.26 15.75
CA TYR A 255 -5.58 -5.39 16.12
C TYR A 255 -4.70 -5.53 14.89
N ARG A 256 -3.63 -4.75 14.84
CA ARG A 256 -2.54 -4.93 13.87
C ARG A 256 -1.30 -5.37 14.61
N VAL A 257 -0.69 -6.45 14.14
CA VAL A 257 0.60 -6.95 14.62
C VAL A 257 1.59 -6.76 13.48
N GLU A 258 2.55 -5.87 13.65
CA GLU A 258 3.48 -5.45 12.58
C GLU A 258 4.92 -5.74 12.97
N VAL A 259 5.67 -6.38 12.08
CA VAL A 259 7.12 -6.51 12.19
C VAL A 259 7.74 -5.12 12.05
N HIS A 260 8.45 -4.70 13.10
CA HIS A 260 9.18 -3.45 13.11
C HIS A 260 10.60 -3.65 12.57
N GLU A 261 11.48 -4.29 13.34
CA GLU A 261 12.79 -4.73 12.85
C GLU A 261 12.66 -6.12 12.22
N GLY A 262 13.10 -6.27 10.97
CA GLY A 262 13.11 -7.55 10.26
C GLY A 262 14.30 -8.45 10.63
N GLY A 263 14.37 -9.63 10.02
CA GLY A 263 15.46 -10.59 10.19
C GLY A 263 14.98 -11.98 10.60
N GLU A 264 15.89 -12.76 11.18
CA GLU A 264 15.54 -14.01 11.87
C GLU A 264 14.90 -13.69 13.24
N ALA A 265 14.22 -14.66 13.85
CA ALA A 265 13.52 -14.46 15.13
C ALA A 265 14.37 -13.84 16.25
N LYS A 266 15.68 -14.08 16.28
CA LYS A 266 16.60 -13.54 17.30
C LYS A 266 16.81 -12.01 17.18
N ASP A 267 16.60 -11.48 15.99
CA ASP A 267 16.82 -10.08 15.63
C ASP A 267 15.50 -9.35 15.47
N ALA A 268 14.48 -10.04 14.94
CA ALA A 268 13.20 -9.47 14.61
C ALA A 268 12.43 -8.96 15.83
N THR A 269 11.78 -7.83 15.65
CA THR A 269 10.87 -7.23 16.63
C THR A 269 9.51 -6.95 15.98
N PHE A 270 8.47 -6.87 16.81
CA PHE A 270 7.14 -6.48 16.39
C PHE A 270 6.57 -5.42 17.33
N LYS A 271 5.63 -4.66 16.79
CA LYS A 271 4.80 -3.68 17.47
C LYS A 271 3.34 -4.00 17.17
N TRP A 272 2.42 -3.51 17.99
CA TRP A 272 1.01 -3.73 17.72
C TRP A 272 0.15 -2.54 18.12
N SER A 273 -1.01 -2.44 17.49
CA SER A 273 -2.02 -1.40 17.77
C SER A 273 -3.42 -2.02 17.78
N ARG A 274 -4.34 -1.47 18.57
CA ARG A 274 -5.75 -1.88 18.62
C ARG A 274 -6.55 -1.37 17.42
N GLU A 275 -6.16 -0.22 16.87
CA GLU A 275 -6.86 0.51 15.80
C GLU A 275 -6.13 0.40 14.45
N ASN A 276 -5.53 -0.75 14.15
CA ASN A 276 -4.77 -0.97 12.92
C ASN A 276 -3.63 0.06 12.67
N GLY A 277 -3.12 0.66 13.75
CA GLY A 277 -2.12 1.73 13.71
C GLY A 277 -2.63 3.00 13.03
N SER A 278 -3.94 3.26 13.04
CA SER A 278 -4.55 4.43 12.39
C SER A 278 -4.30 5.74 13.15
N VAL A 279 -4.05 5.67 14.46
CA VAL A 279 -3.90 6.84 15.34
C VAL A 279 -2.58 7.56 15.04
N VAL A 280 -2.70 8.76 14.46
CA VAL A 280 -1.58 9.61 14.06
C VAL A 280 -1.78 11.06 14.50
N PHE A 281 -0.67 11.75 14.77
CA PHE A 281 -0.64 13.14 15.20
C PHE A 281 0.31 13.93 14.29
N PRO A 282 -0.22 14.78 13.38
CA PRO A 282 0.62 15.61 12.52
C PRO A 282 1.54 16.54 13.33
N VAL A 283 2.78 16.68 12.88
CA VAL A 283 3.82 17.47 13.55
C VAL A 283 4.01 18.80 12.83
N ASP A 284 3.91 19.89 13.58
CA ASP A 284 4.20 21.24 13.09
C ASP A 284 5.71 21.56 13.21
N GLU A 285 6.33 21.17 14.32
CA GLU A 285 7.72 21.51 14.65
C GLU A 285 8.38 20.45 15.54
N LEU A 286 9.70 20.29 15.38
CA LEU A 286 10.55 19.42 16.20
C LEU A 286 11.73 20.22 16.77
N ASP A 287 11.80 20.32 18.10
CA ASP A 287 12.87 20.98 18.86
C ASP A 287 13.50 20.00 19.87
N GLY A 288 14.61 19.37 19.46
CA GLY A 288 15.29 18.34 20.25
C GLY A 288 14.36 17.16 20.59
N THR A 289 13.94 17.07 21.85
CA THR A 289 13.01 16.03 22.33
C THR A 289 11.55 16.49 22.37
N TRP A 290 11.29 17.78 22.17
CA TRP A 290 9.95 18.36 22.16
C TRP A 290 9.40 18.39 20.74
N VAL A 291 8.17 17.93 20.60
CA VAL A 291 7.45 17.89 19.32
C VAL A 291 6.17 18.69 19.46
N GLN A 292 6.01 19.70 18.62
CA GLN A 292 4.79 20.49 18.50
C GLN A 292 3.83 19.77 17.55
N LEU A 293 2.62 19.50 18.02
CA LEU A 293 1.59 18.79 17.26
C LEU A 293 0.54 19.77 16.74
N ALA A 294 0.04 19.52 15.53
CA ALA A 294 -1.06 20.29 14.94
C ALA A 294 -2.35 20.10 15.76
N SER A 295 -2.57 18.88 16.25
CA SER A 295 -3.66 18.50 17.16
C SER A 295 -3.22 17.36 18.08
N LEU A 296 -3.77 17.28 19.30
CA LEU A 296 -3.47 16.26 20.30
C LEU A 296 -4.41 15.04 20.28
N GLY A 297 -5.28 14.94 19.28
CA GLY A 297 -6.46 14.05 19.35
C GLY A 297 -7.71 14.83 19.77
N HIS A 298 -8.88 14.19 19.64
CA HIS A 298 -10.19 14.82 19.87
C HIS A 298 -11.06 14.06 20.89
N ASP A 299 -10.65 12.87 21.35
CA ASP A 299 -11.46 11.99 22.22
C ASP A 299 -10.54 11.12 23.08
N ASP A 300 -10.91 10.92 24.36
CA ASP A 300 -10.13 10.32 25.45
C ASP A 300 -9.50 8.93 25.10
N LYS A 301 -9.98 8.26 24.04
CA LYS A 301 -9.51 6.93 23.58
C LYS A 301 -8.51 6.98 22.43
N LEU A 302 -8.58 8.01 21.59
CA LEU A 302 -7.69 8.24 20.45
C LEU A 302 -6.59 9.26 20.78
N ASP A 303 -6.52 9.69 22.04
CA ASP A 303 -5.52 10.62 22.52
C ASP A 303 -4.14 9.96 22.72
N LEU A 304 -3.15 10.81 22.94
CA LEU A 304 -1.79 10.41 23.25
C LEU A 304 -1.59 10.47 24.77
N ASP A 305 -1.09 9.40 25.38
CA ASP A 305 -0.86 9.32 26.82
C ASP A 305 0.63 9.22 27.18
N VAL A 306 0.98 9.68 28.39
CA VAL A 306 2.33 9.46 28.94
C VAL A 306 2.59 7.96 29.09
N GLY A 307 3.71 7.51 28.54
CA GLY A 307 4.11 6.10 28.51
C GLY A 307 3.79 5.39 27.20
N ASP A 308 3.02 5.99 26.30
CA ASP A 308 2.75 5.45 24.97
C ASP A 308 4.03 5.35 24.15
N HIS A 309 4.09 4.32 23.31
CA HIS A 309 5.14 4.21 22.30
C HIS A 309 4.68 4.87 21.01
N VAL A 310 5.54 5.69 20.44
CA VAL A 310 5.30 6.39 19.19
C VAL A 310 6.42 6.13 18.21
N GLU A 311 6.05 6.05 16.94
CA GLU A 311 6.97 6.07 15.82
C GLU A 311 6.94 7.49 15.23
N PHE A 312 8.12 8.09 15.06
CA PHE A 312 8.24 9.36 14.35
C PHE A 312 8.38 9.06 12.86
N VAL A 313 7.42 9.51 12.06
CA VAL A 313 7.29 9.15 10.65
C VAL A 313 7.24 10.40 9.78
N ASP A 314 7.75 10.31 8.56
CA ASP A 314 7.45 11.21 7.47
C ASP A 314 7.30 10.39 6.16
N THR A 315 7.01 11.08 5.05
CA THR A 315 6.82 10.43 3.74
C THR A 315 8.05 9.62 3.29
N ALA A 316 9.26 10.09 3.62
CA ALA A 316 10.50 9.40 3.28
C ALA A 316 10.66 8.11 4.08
N TYR A 317 10.46 8.18 5.39
CA TYR A 317 10.46 7.01 6.27
C TYR A 317 9.47 5.94 5.80
N ALA A 318 8.22 6.35 5.53
CA ALA A 318 7.16 5.44 5.09
C ALA A 318 7.48 4.75 3.75
N SER A 319 8.23 5.41 2.88
CA SER A 319 8.60 4.88 1.57
C SER A 319 9.89 4.04 1.59
N ARG A 320 10.81 4.31 2.52
CA ARG A 320 12.07 3.54 2.64
C ARG A 320 11.88 2.20 3.34
N LEU A 321 10.88 2.08 4.22
CA LEU A 321 10.64 0.87 5.02
C LEU A 321 11.88 0.43 5.83
N GLU A 322 12.66 1.41 6.30
CA GLU A 322 13.83 1.22 7.14
C GLU A 322 13.45 1.57 8.59
N PRO A 323 13.36 0.60 9.50
CA PRO A 323 12.82 0.83 10.83
C PRO A 323 13.79 1.67 11.67
N LEU A 324 13.26 2.69 12.35
CA LEU A 324 13.97 3.50 13.34
C LEU A 324 13.41 3.22 14.74
N PRO A 325 14.21 3.35 15.81
CA PRO A 325 13.75 3.07 17.16
C PRO A 325 12.46 3.80 17.53
N LEU A 326 11.54 3.09 18.18
CA LEU A 326 10.33 3.69 18.74
C LEU A 326 10.69 4.55 19.95
N LEU A 327 9.99 5.67 20.09
CA LEU A 327 10.16 6.62 21.16
C LEU A 327 9.03 6.46 22.16
N ARG A 328 9.25 6.85 23.41
CA ARG A 328 8.20 6.85 24.44
C ARG A 328 7.80 8.29 24.76
N VAL A 329 6.51 8.51 24.93
CA VAL A 329 5.96 9.77 25.45
C VAL A 329 6.34 9.90 26.92
N GLU A 330 7.13 10.90 27.27
CA GLU A 330 7.54 11.17 28.65
C GLU A 330 6.70 12.25 29.32
N GLU A 331 6.15 13.18 28.54
CA GLU A 331 5.40 14.33 29.04
C GLU A 331 4.49 14.91 27.98
N LEU A 332 3.34 15.42 28.41
CA LEU A 332 2.34 16.08 27.56
C LEU A 332 2.06 17.48 28.11
N ASP A 333 2.27 18.49 27.27
CA ASP A 333 1.88 19.87 27.48
C ASP A 333 0.61 20.14 26.67
N LEU A 334 -0.55 19.87 27.29
CA LEU A 334 -1.85 20.02 26.62
C LEU A 334 -2.12 21.46 26.15
N PRO A 335 -1.90 22.52 26.97
CA PRO A 335 -2.07 23.90 26.52
C PRO A 335 -1.14 24.28 25.37
N GLY A 336 0.10 23.79 25.38
CA GLY A 336 1.08 24.02 24.32
C GLY A 336 0.89 23.14 23.09
N ARG A 337 0.09 22.06 23.16
CA ARG A 337 0.04 20.99 22.15
C ARG A 337 1.42 20.38 21.86
N ARG A 338 2.22 20.19 22.91
CA ARG A 338 3.57 19.63 22.78
C ARG A 338 3.69 18.32 23.53
N VAL A 339 4.52 17.44 22.97
CA VAL A 339 4.91 16.19 23.60
C VAL A 339 6.42 16.12 23.74
N ARG A 340 6.90 15.67 24.90
CA ARG A 340 8.32 15.35 25.10
C ARG A 340 8.54 13.86 24.90
N LEU A 341 9.46 13.53 24.02
CA LEU A 341 9.84 12.15 23.72
C LEU A 341 11.05 11.70 24.57
N SER A 342 11.19 10.40 24.72
CA SER A 342 12.28 9.77 25.49
C SER A 342 13.68 10.02 24.93
N ALA A 343 13.76 10.33 23.63
CA ALA A 343 14.97 10.72 22.93
C ALA A 343 14.61 11.60 21.73
N GLU A 344 15.60 12.29 21.19
CA GLU A 344 15.44 13.05 19.96
C GLU A 344 15.21 12.08 18.78
N PRO A 345 14.25 12.37 17.88
CA PRO A 345 14.05 11.59 16.66
C PRO A 345 15.33 11.50 15.83
N ALA A 346 15.50 10.38 15.12
CA ALA A 346 16.70 10.16 14.31
C ALA A 346 16.92 11.31 13.30
N PRO A 347 18.17 11.70 12.99
CA PRO A 347 18.43 12.90 12.19
C PRO A 347 17.79 12.92 10.79
N GLY A 348 17.54 11.76 10.19
CA GLY A 348 17.01 11.61 8.84
C GLY A 348 15.47 11.59 8.73
N VAL A 349 14.73 11.82 9.82
CA VAL A 349 13.26 11.83 9.80
C VAL A 349 12.71 13.10 10.43
N GLY A 350 11.68 13.67 9.81
CA GLY A 350 10.85 14.72 10.39
C GLY A 350 11.46 16.12 10.50
N ARG A 351 12.58 16.36 9.83
CA ARG A 351 13.25 17.67 9.76
C ARG A 351 12.80 18.52 8.58
N LEU A 352 12.12 17.91 7.60
CA LEU A 352 11.67 18.56 6.38
C LEU A 352 10.14 18.65 6.40
N ALA A 353 9.61 19.86 6.59
CA ALA A 353 8.17 20.08 6.70
C ALA A 353 7.39 19.59 5.47
N HIS A 354 7.96 19.70 4.27
CA HIS A 354 7.33 19.24 3.02
C HIS A 354 7.21 17.71 2.90
N LEU A 355 7.82 16.95 3.82
CA LEU A 355 7.64 15.49 3.93
C LEU A 355 6.50 15.10 4.88
N ASN A 356 5.79 16.08 5.43
CA ASN A 356 4.61 15.94 6.29
C ASN A 356 4.86 14.98 7.46
N PRO A 357 5.70 15.36 8.44
CA PRO A 357 5.96 14.53 9.60
C PRO A 357 4.74 14.32 10.49
N TYR A 358 4.66 13.16 11.13
CA TYR A 358 3.64 12.82 12.11
C TYR A 358 4.15 11.78 13.11
N LEU A 359 3.55 11.75 14.30
CA LEU A 359 3.71 10.65 15.25
C LEU A 359 2.65 9.59 14.99
N ARG A 360 3.02 8.31 15.06
CA ARG A 360 2.08 7.19 15.02
C ARG A 360 2.10 6.44 16.34
N ARG A 361 0.93 6.25 16.98
CA ARG A 361 0.80 5.57 18.27
C ARG A 361 0.85 4.04 18.12
N TRP A 362 1.46 3.38 19.09
CA TRP A 362 1.49 1.92 19.24
C TRP A 362 1.15 1.53 20.67
N ASP A 363 0.39 0.45 20.83
CA ASP A 363 -0.28 0.08 22.09
C ASP A 363 0.51 -0.93 22.94
N HIS A 364 1.60 -1.48 22.40
CA HIS A 364 2.43 -2.39 23.18
C HIS A 364 3.09 -1.67 24.34
N ARG A 365 3.11 -2.35 25.49
CA ARG A 365 3.80 -1.87 26.70
C ARG A 365 5.01 -2.74 26.98
N GLY A 366 6.01 -2.16 27.66
CA GLY A 366 7.07 -2.95 28.28
C GLY A 366 6.42 -3.96 29.23
N GLY A 367 6.56 -5.26 28.93
CA GLY A 367 5.74 -6.29 29.57
C GLY A 367 5.94 -6.36 31.09
N PRO A 368 4.88 -6.60 31.88
CA PRO A 368 5.02 -6.87 33.31
C PRO A 368 5.88 -8.12 33.54
N LYS A 369 6.56 -8.20 34.70
CA LYS A 369 7.34 -9.39 35.10
C LYS A 369 6.43 -10.62 35.12
N ARG A 370 6.55 -11.53 34.16
CA ARG A 370 5.87 -12.84 34.19
C ARG A 370 6.92 -13.92 34.46
N LYS A 371 6.73 -14.71 35.52
CA LYS A 371 7.68 -15.76 35.97
C LYS A 371 9.14 -15.26 36.12
N GLY A 372 9.33 -14.03 36.58
CA GLY A 372 10.66 -13.43 36.77
C GLY A 372 11.36 -12.93 35.49
N ARG A 373 10.75 -13.06 34.30
CA ARG A 373 11.24 -12.45 33.05
C ARG A 373 10.41 -11.22 32.71
N THR A 374 11.06 -10.06 32.62
CA THR A 374 10.55 -8.90 31.87
C THR A 374 10.86 -9.11 30.40
N THR A 375 9.86 -8.98 29.52
CA THR A 375 10.13 -8.84 28.08
C THR A 375 10.74 -7.46 27.86
N ALA A 376 12.07 -7.37 27.93
CA ALA A 376 12.78 -6.14 27.63
C ALA A 376 12.54 -5.79 26.16
N LEU A 377 12.04 -4.57 25.93
CA LEU A 377 11.85 -4.05 24.58
C LEU A 377 13.22 -3.81 23.93
N ARG A 378 13.34 -4.08 22.63
CA ARG A 378 14.52 -3.78 21.81
C ARG A 378 14.15 -2.62 20.89
N GLY A 379 14.86 -1.49 21.01
CA GLY A 379 14.53 -0.29 20.22
C GLY A 379 13.09 0.20 20.44
N GLY A 380 12.51 -0.04 21.63
CA GLY A 380 11.12 0.27 21.93
C GLY A 380 10.08 -0.71 21.37
N ALA A 381 10.47 -1.78 20.65
CA ALA A 381 9.58 -2.80 20.11
C ALA A 381 9.71 -4.16 20.83
N VAL A 382 8.72 -5.04 20.67
CA VAL A 382 8.64 -6.35 21.33
C VAL A 382 9.46 -7.38 20.55
N PRO A 383 10.41 -8.11 21.15
CA PRO A 383 11.14 -9.18 20.44
C PRO A 383 10.20 -10.30 19.97
N VAL A 384 10.41 -10.79 18.74
CA VAL A 384 9.71 -11.97 18.23
C VAL A 384 10.18 -13.22 18.98
N THR A 385 9.24 -14.05 19.44
CA THR A 385 9.56 -15.39 19.95
C THR A 385 8.70 -16.43 19.25
N GLU A 386 9.35 -17.37 18.58
CA GLU A 386 8.69 -18.40 17.79
C GLU A 386 8.31 -19.61 18.64
N GLY A 387 7.18 -20.24 18.29
CA GLY A 387 6.79 -21.50 18.91
C GLY A 387 6.06 -21.38 20.24
N GLU A 388 5.66 -20.17 20.64
CA GLU A 388 4.88 -19.91 21.84
C GLU A 388 3.79 -18.85 21.61
N TRP A 389 2.77 -18.85 22.48
CA TRP A 389 1.71 -17.83 22.47
C TRP A 389 2.18 -16.61 23.25
N LEU A 390 2.17 -15.46 22.60
CA LEU A 390 2.53 -14.17 23.14
C LEU A 390 1.25 -13.36 23.41
N PRO A 391 1.01 -12.92 24.65
CA PRO A 391 -0.14 -12.08 24.96
C PRO A 391 0.05 -10.67 24.41
N LEU A 392 -1.03 -10.10 23.86
CA LEU A 392 -1.12 -8.68 23.54
C LEU A 392 -1.81 -7.97 24.73
N GLU A 393 -3.13 -8.12 24.83
CA GLU A 393 -3.99 -7.60 25.90
C GLU A 393 -5.39 -8.26 25.81
N ASP A 394 -6.25 -8.07 26.82
CA ASP A 394 -7.67 -8.45 26.80
C ASP A 394 -8.00 -9.88 26.36
N GLY A 395 -7.05 -10.80 26.58
CA GLY A 395 -7.16 -12.21 26.18
C GLY A 395 -6.73 -12.49 24.74
N VAL A 396 -6.34 -11.49 23.95
CA VAL A 396 -5.78 -11.67 22.60
C VAL A 396 -4.33 -12.15 22.70
N GLU A 397 -4.04 -13.23 21.99
CA GLU A 397 -2.70 -13.82 21.90
C GLU A 397 -2.32 -14.11 20.45
N VAL A 398 -1.02 -14.03 20.17
CA VAL A 398 -0.45 -14.34 18.86
C VAL A 398 0.63 -15.40 18.95
N TYR A 399 0.81 -16.15 17.89
CA TYR A 399 1.80 -17.22 17.79
C TYR A 399 2.58 -17.06 16.49
N PHE A 400 3.90 -16.89 16.59
CA PHE A 400 4.79 -16.89 15.45
C PHE A 400 5.30 -18.31 15.17
N ALA A 401 5.16 -18.76 13.92
CA ALA A 401 5.65 -20.07 13.50
C ALA A 401 7.18 -20.15 13.54
N LYS A 402 7.73 -21.34 13.74
CA LYS A 402 9.18 -21.57 13.74
C LYS A 402 9.78 -21.46 12.34
N GLY A 403 10.98 -20.89 12.25
CA GLY A 403 11.77 -20.80 11.01
C GLY A 403 11.24 -19.73 10.04
N GLY A 404 10.55 -18.71 10.55
CA GLY A 404 10.11 -17.58 9.74
C GLY A 404 11.26 -16.59 9.49
N THR A 405 11.22 -15.92 8.33
CA THR A 405 11.99 -14.69 8.09
C THR A 405 11.04 -13.52 8.10
N TYR A 406 11.31 -12.54 8.95
CA TYR A 406 10.45 -11.40 9.18
C TYR A 406 10.96 -10.21 8.36
N ARG A 407 10.05 -9.47 7.74
CA ARG A 407 10.40 -8.26 6.99
C ARG A 407 9.69 -7.07 7.61
N THR A 408 10.40 -5.95 7.72
CA THR A 408 9.81 -4.69 8.18
C THR A 408 8.54 -4.35 7.39
N GLY A 409 7.48 -4.00 8.12
CA GLY A 409 6.16 -3.67 7.58
C GLY A 409 5.24 -4.86 7.30
N ASP A 410 5.75 -6.11 7.36
CA ASP A 410 4.88 -7.29 7.33
C ASP A 410 3.95 -7.25 8.54
N HIS A 411 2.65 -7.42 8.31
CA HIS A 411 1.67 -7.32 9.39
C HIS A 411 0.51 -8.30 9.22
N TRP A 412 -0.18 -8.54 10.33
CA TRP A 412 -1.42 -9.30 10.40
C TRP A 412 -2.48 -8.43 11.04
N ILE A 413 -3.72 -8.62 10.59
CA ILE A 413 -4.89 -7.92 11.12
C ILE A 413 -5.80 -8.93 11.80
N VAL A 414 -6.22 -8.65 13.03
CA VAL A 414 -7.00 -9.54 13.90
C VAL A 414 -8.21 -8.76 14.43
N PRO A 415 -9.38 -8.87 13.77
CA PRO A 415 -10.59 -8.24 14.29
C PRO A 415 -11.03 -8.91 15.59
N ALA A 416 -11.27 -8.14 16.64
CA ALA A 416 -11.82 -8.61 17.91
C ALA A 416 -13.24 -8.06 18.09
N ARG A 417 -14.13 -8.89 18.63
CA ARG A 417 -15.55 -8.54 18.80
C ARG A 417 -16.02 -8.80 20.22
N THR A 418 -16.48 -7.76 20.90
CA THR A 418 -17.07 -7.87 22.25
C THR A 418 -18.33 -8.74 22.22
N ALA A 419 -19.15 -8.62 21.17
CA ALA A 419 -20.40 -9.36 21.03
C ALA A 419 -20.21 -10.89 20.98
N THR A 420 -19.13 -11.36 20.33
CA THR A 420 -18.78 -12.79 20.28
C THR A 420 -17.83 -13.21 21.40
N GLY A 421 -17.21 -12.24 22.09
CA GLY A 421 -16.18 -12.49 23.08
C GLY A 421 -14.97 -13.23 22.50
N SER A 422 -14.63 -12.98 21.22
CA SER A 422 -13.52 -13.67 20.54
C SER A 422 -12.95 -12.85 19.38
N VAL A 423 -11.88 -13.36 18.77
CA VAL A 423 -11.26 -12.83 17.55
C VAL A 423 -11.79 -13.53 16.30
N GLU A 424 -11.93 -12.79 15.20
CA GLU A 424 -12.26 -13.31 13.87
C GLU A 424 -10.96 -13.82 13.20
N TRP A 425 -10.59 -15.07 13.47
CA TRP A 425 -9.40 -15.70 12.88
C TRP A 425 -9.73 -17.01 12.14
N PRO A 426 -9.07 -17.35 11.01
CA PRO A 426 -9.25 -18.63 10.35
C PRO A 426 -8.91 -19.81 11.27
N VAL A 427 -9.78 -20.82 11.32
CA VAL A 427 -9.59 -22.03 12.13
C VAL A 427 -9.82 -23.29 11.30
N ASP A 428 -9.21 -24.40 11.72
CA ASP A 428 -9.49 -25.71 11.16
C ASP A 428 -10.83 -26.29 11.66
N ALA A 429 -11.18 -27.50 11.20
CA ALA A 429 -12.39 -28.20 11.61
C ALA A 429 -12.45 -28.48 13.13
N ALA A 430 -11.30 -28.57 13.80
CA ALA A 430 -11.18 -28.74 15.24
C ALA A 430 -11.12 -27.39 16.00
N ARG A 431 -11.44 -26.27 15.33
CA ARG A 431 -11.43 -24.91 15.89
C ARG A 431 -10.04 -24.44 16.32
N ARG A 432 -8.96 -25.04 15.81
CA ARG A 432 -7.60 -24.60 16.07
C ARG A 432 -7.22 -23.46 15.12
N PRO A 433 -6.62 -22.36 15.62
CA PRO A 433 -6.13 -21.26 14.79
C PRO A 433 -5.19 -21.74 13.68
N LEU A 434 -5.45 -21.32 12.44
CA LEU A 434 -4.61 -21.62 11.29
C LEU A 434 -3.48 -20.59 11.18
N LEU A 435 -2.31 -21.04 10.77
CA LEU A 435 -1.20 -20.16 10.41
C LEU A 435 -1.54 -19.39 9.13
N GLN A 436 -1.40 -18.06 9.16
CA GLN A 436 -1.64 -17.16 8.05
C GLN A 436 -0.34 -16.43 7.66
N GLY A 437 -0.14 -16.22 6.36
CA GLY A 437 0.87 -15.27 5.87
C GLY A 437 0.51 -13.84 6.26
N PRO A 438 1.46 -12.90 6.26
CA PRO A 438 1.17 -11.50 6.52
C PRO A 438 0.22 -10.95 5.46
N ALA A 439 -0.73 -10.11 5.88
CA ALA A 439 -1.46 -9.19 5.01
C ALA A 439 -0.59 -7.97 4.60
N GLY A 440 0.73 -8.15 4.70
CA GLY A 440 1.78 -7.16 4.65
C GLY A 440 2.01 -6.56 3.27
N ILE A 441 3.18 -5.94 3.13
CA ILE A 441 3.57 -5.26 1.89
C ILE A 441 3.95 -6.33 0.85
N ALA A 442 3.08 -6.52 -0.14
CA ALA A 442 3.39 -7.30 -1.32
C ALA A 442 4.40 -6.53 -2.20
N ARG A 443 5.57 -7.14 -2.43
CA ARG A 443 6.66 -6.55 -3.21
C ARG A 443 6.80 -7.28 -4.55
N HIS A 444 6.86 -6.51 -5.61
CA HIS A 444 6.91 -6.95 -6.99
C HIS A 444 8.16 -6.39 -7.66
N PHE A 445 8.79 -7.18 -8.53
CA PHE A 445 10.11 -6.87 -9.04
C PHE A 445 10.22 -7.07 -10.55
N ALA A 446 10.92 -6.17 -11.24
CA ALA A 446 11.25 -6.32 -12.65
C ALA A 446 12.68 -5.88 -12.97
N PRO A 447 13.47 -6.64 -13.73
CA PRO A 447 14.79 -6.22 -14.16
C PRO A 447 14.65 -5.16 -15.27
N LEU A 448 15.39 -4.06 -15.16
CA LEU A 448 15.34 -2.95 -16.11
C LEU A 448 16.58 -2.92 -17.01
N ALA A 449 17.78 -2.97 -16.43
CA ALA A 449 19.03 -2.95 -17.19
C ALA A 449 20.17 -3.66 -16.45
N LEU A 450 21.16 -4.15 -17.19
CA LEU A 450 22.47 -4.53 -16.65
C LEU A 450 23.47 -3.43 -17.00
N ILE A 451 24.09 -2.83 -15.99
CA ILE A 451 25.10 -1.77 -16.15
C ILE A 451 26.48 -2.43 -16.10
N LYS A 452 27.22 -2.35 -17.21
CA LYS A 452 28.60 -2.86 -17.34
C LYS A 452 29.66 -1.76 -17.29
N GLY A 453 29.26 -0.51 -17.48
CA GLY A 453 30.12 0.66 -17.57
C GLY A 453 29.34 1.89 -18.04
N GLU A 454 30.01 3.04 -18.06
CA GLU A 454 29.41 4.27 -18.60
C GLU A 454 29.03 4.09 -20.08
N GLY A 455 27.80 4.48 -20.44
CA GLY A 455 27.24 4.25 -21.79
C GLY A 455 27.03 2.78 -22.17
N SER A 456 27.29 1.82 -21.28
CA SER A 456 27.20 0.38 -21.53
C SER A 456 26.08 -0.25 -20.68
N ALA A 457 24.85 0.20 -20.94
CA ALA A 457 23.63 -0.35 -20.35
C ALA A 457 22.99 -1.38 -21.30
N VAL A 458 22.82 -2.60 -20.82
CA VAL A 458 22.12 -3.67 -21.54
C VAL A 458 20.66 -3.69 -21.11
N ASP A 459 19.75 -3.28 -22.00
CA ASP A 459 18.31 -3.25 -21.72
C ASP A 459 17.74 -4.66 -21.47
N LEU A 460 17.12 -4.86 -20.31
CA LEU A 460 16.50 -6.11 -19.86
C LEU A 460 14.98 -6.07 -19.93
N ARG A 461 14.37 -4.90 -20.17
CA ARG A 461 12.92 -4.71 -20.21
C ARG A 461 12.27 -5.58 -21.27
N LEU A 462 11.00 -5.89 -21.03
CA LEU A 462 10.13 -6.56 -22.00
C LEU A 462 9.10 -5.58 -22.52
N ALA A 463 8.70 -5.76 -23.79
CA ALA A 463 7.72 -4.92 -24.43
C ALA A 463 6.64 -5.76 -25.11
N PHE A 464 5.39 -5.35 -24.96
CA PHE A 464 4.23 -5.98 -25.60
C PHE A 464 3.58 -5.05 -26.62
N GLY A 465 3.01 -5.62 -27.67
CA GLY A 465 2.16 -4.91 -28.63
C GLY A 465 0.68 -5.08 -28.28
N PRO A 466 -0.21 -4.28 -28.89
CA PRO A 466 -1.65 -4.56 -28.84
C PRO A 466 -1.93 -6.00 -29.30
N LEU A 467 -2.78 -6.73 -28.55
CA LEU A 467 -3.20 -8.09 -28.93
C LEU A 467 -4.23 -8.08 -30.06
N ALA A 468 -5.01 -7.00 -30.17
CA ALA A 468 -5.83 -6.76 -31.33
C ALA A 468 -4.94 -6.33 -32.51
N SER A 469 -4.98 -7.07 -33.63
CA SER A 469 -4.53 -6.56 -34.92
C SER A 469 -5.30 -5.28 -35.26
N SER A 470 -4.76 -4.41 -36.11
CA SER A 470 -5.45 -3.20 -36.60
C SER A 470 -6.91 -3.54 -36.92
N MET A 471 -7.83 -3.08 -36.10
CA MET A 471 -9.25 -3.19 -36.39
C MET A 471 -9.44 -2.47 -37.73
N PRO A 472 -9.94 -3.16 -38.79
CA PRO A 472 -10.18 -2.48 -40.04
C PRO A 472 -11.13 -1.30 -39.75
N PRO A 473 -10.92 -0.13 -40.36
CA PRO A 473 -11.92 0.92 -40.29
C PRO A 473 -13.27 0.32 -40.70
N ALA A 474 -14.32 0.68 -39.96
CA ALA A 474 -15.65 0.23 -40.29
C ALA A 474 -15.93 0.54 -41.76
N ASP A 475 -16.34 -0.48 -42.51
CA ASP A 475 -16.64 -0.32 -43.93
C ASP A 475 -17.86 0.58 -44.07
N GLU A 476 -17.72 1.71 -44.79
CA GLU A 476 -18.80 2.67 -45.00
C GLU A 476 -20.05 2.01 -45.59
N ALA A 477 -19.90 0.97 -46.41
CA ALA A 477 -21.03 0.23 -46.96
C ALA A 477 -21.75 -0.61 -45.88
N THR A 478 -21.00 -1.18 -44.95
CA THR A 478 -21.55 -1.94 -43.81
C THR A 478 -22.27 -1.00 -42.84
N LEU A 479 -21.68 0.15 -42.51
CA LEU A 479 -22.33 1.17 -41.67
C LEU A 479 -23.60 1.74 -42.31
N ALA A 480 -23.57 2.01 -43.62
CA ALA A 480 -24.74 2.48 -44.35
C ALA A 480 -25.85 1.42 -44.42
N ALA A 481 -25.49 0.13 -44.51
CA ALA A 481 -26.45 -0.97 -44.47
C ALA A 481 -27.07 -1.15 -43.09
N GLU A 482 -26.29 -1.01 -42.01
CA GLU A 482 -26.79 -1.00 -40.63
C GLU A 482 -27.74 0.18 -40.38
N GLU A 483 -27.38 1.38 -40.85
CA GLU A 483 -28.21 2.57 -40.71
C GLU A 483 -29.49 2.52 -41.58
N GLN A 484 -29.43 1.84 -42.72
CA GLN A 484 -30.62 1.53 -43.53
C GLN A 484 -31.51 0.50 -42.84
N ALA A 485 -30.94 -0.59 -42.31
CA ALA A 485 -31.68 -1.60 -41.56
C ALA A 485 -32.35 -1.01 -40.31
N HIS A 486 -31.65 -0.14 -39.58
CA HIS A 486 -32.20 0.56 -38.42
C HIS A 486 -33.35 1.51 -38.80
N ARG A 487 -33.24 2.22 -39.94
CA ARG A 487 -34.34 3.05 -40.45
C ARG A 487 -35.54 2.23 -40.90
N GLU A 488 -35.32 1.06 -41.49
CA GLU A 488 -36.40 0.15 -41.90
C GLU A 488 -37.09 -0.48 -40.68
N GLU A 489 -36.34 -0.81 -39.63
CA GLU A 489 -36.88 -1.31 -38.36
C GLU A 489 -37.74 -0.23 -37.67
N LEU A 490 -37.25 1.01 -37.59
CA LEU A 490 -38.02 2.16 -37.10
C LEU A 490 -39.27 2.45 -37.95
N ALA A 491 -39.18 2.29 -39.27
CA ALA A 491 -40.32 2.47 -40.17
C ALA A 491 -41.35 1.34 -40.08
N ALA A 492 -40.91 0.11 -39.75
CA ALA A 492 -41.78 -1.03 -39.49
C ALA A 492 -42.47 -0.95 -38.12
N GLU A 493 -41.87 -0.27 -37.15
CA GLU A 493 -42.47 0.03 -35.84
C GLU A 493 -43.41 1.25 -35.86
N ASP A 494 -43.39 2.08 -36.93
CA ASP A 494 -44.34 3.19 -37.12
C ASP A 494 -45.72 2.66 -37.57
N PRO A 495 -46.77 2.69 -36.73
CA PRO A 495 -48.08 2.13 -37.06
C PRO A 495 -48.84 2.95 -38.12
N SER A 496 -48.31 4.10 -38.55
CA SER A 496 -49.03 5.06 -39.38
C SER A 496 -49.10 4.69 -40.87
N HIS A 497 -48.23 3.79 -41.36
CA HIS A 497 -48.18 3.44 -42.80
C HIS A 497 -48.98 2.19 -43.22
N GLY A 498 -49.68 1.54 -42.28
CA GLY A 498 -50.51 0.34 -42.54
C GLY A 498 -52.02 0.59 -42.73
N ARG A 499 -52.51 1.84 -42.71
CA ARG A 499 -53.92 2.13 -43.00
C ARG A 499 -54.16 2.17 -44.51
N SER A 500 -54.42 0.98 -45.06
CA SER A 500 -54.95 0.82 -46.42
C SER A 500 -56.23 1.67 -46.59
N GLN A 501 -56.31 2.44 -47.68
CA GLN A 501 -57.45 3.31 -48.03
C GLN A 501 -58.78 2.54 -48.12
N THR A 502 -58.74 1.22 -48.20
CA THR A 502 -59.90 0.34 -48.20
C THR A 502 -60.65 0.26 -46.86
N THR A 503 -60.01 0.63 -45.74
CA THR A 503 -60.68 0.65 -44.42
C THR A 503 -61.47 1.93 -44.16
N ALA A 504 -61.11 3.06 -44.79
CA ALA A 504 -61.81 4.33 -44.63
C ALA A 504 -63.16 4.39 -45.39
N GLU A 505 -63.28 3.67 -46.51
CA GLU A 505 -64.55 3.53 -47.24
C GLU A 505 -65.50 2.50 -46.62
N ALA A 506 -64.99 1.58 -45.78
CA ALA A 506 -65.83 0.64 -45.04
C ALA A 506 -66.43 1.27 -43.76
N GLU A 507 -65.75 2.21 -43.13
CA GLU A 507 -66.25 2.90 -41.92
C GLU A 507 -67.26 4.02 -42.25
N SER A 508 -67.19 4.65 -43.44
CA SER A 508 -68.19 5.65 -43.86
C SER A 508 -69.52 5.07 -44.35
N ALA A 509 -69.59 3.75 -44.59
CA ALA A 509 -70.81 3.05 -45.00
C ALA A 509 -71.63 2.50 -43.81
N VAL A 510 -71.14 2.60 -42.57
CA VAL A 510 -71.83 2.11 -41.36
C VAL A 510 -72.45 3.24 -40.52
N GLU A 511 -72.10 4.51 -40.75
CA GLU A 511 -72.76 5.67 -40.12
C GLU A 511 -74.00 6.17 -40.87
N GLY A 512 -74.48 5.42 -41.86
CA GLY A 512 -75.63 5.74 -42.69
C GLY A 512 -76.81 4.79 -42.55
N ASP A 513 -77.07 4.22 -41.36
CA ASP A 513 -78.41 3.70 -41.02
C ASP A 513 -78.53 3.45 -39.49
N ASN A 514 -78.74 4.55 -38.74
CA ASN A 514 -79.71 4.65 -37.64
C ASN A 514 -79.87 6.10 -37.16
#